data_AF-A0A2K0TLC9-F1
#
_entry.id   AF-A0A2K0TLC9-F1
#
_cell.length_a   1.000
_cell.length_b   1.000
_cell.length_c   1.000
_cell.angle_alpha   90.00
_cell.angle_beta   90.00
_cell.angle_gamma   90.00
#
_symmetry.space_group_name_H-M   'P 1'
#
loop_
_entity.id
_entity.type
_entity.pdbx_description
1 polymer ?
#
loop_
_entity_poly.entity_id
_entity_poly.type
_entity_poly.pdbx_seq_one_letter_code
_entity_poly.pdbx_strand_id
1 'polypeptide(L)'
;MCAKYEFEKPNDKRALDLMNAAAKAVVTDLPEIAISYGVSDEYSKLVSTVVSTFTANYVYLWSTYFTDTPLSFPLPTFDGRAVCYPTVQNLRDYMSWRQADCHINNLYNTAFWKLIQLGGLDNKEAEKTLAGTLAADKNEILFSRFKINYNNEPEMFKKGSIIFRDYELVEPGSHNEAAAADALAEPAVQSKSQAEKDKKRRAKAKVVVEHLDIIRDEFWDKRPWILSGKPGRPANPSKEIQT
;
A
#
# COMPACT_ATOMS: atom_id res chain seq x y z
N MET A 1 -1.48 -18.88 -8.10
CA MET A 1 -1.01 -18.72 -6.71
C MET A 1 -2.10 -19.03 -5.70
N CYS A 2 -3.07 -18.13 -5.48
CA CYS A 2 -4.02 -18.16 -4.35
C CYS A 2 -4.77 -19.49 -4.11
N ALA A 3 -5.20 -20.19 -5.16
CA ALA A 3 -5.89 -21.48 -5.03
C ALA A 3 -4.96 -22.65 -4.67
N LYS A 4 -3.68 -22.60 -5.08
CA LYS A 4 -2.68 -23.64 -4.80
C LYS A 4 -2.24 -23.66 -3.33
N TYR A 5 -2.30 -22.50 -2.67
CA TYR A 5 -1.87 -22.30 -1.29
C TYR A 5 -3.05 -21.93 -0.37
N GLU A 6 -4.27 -22.24 -0.81
CA GLU A 6 -5.51 -22.13 -0.03
C GLU A 6 -5.65 -20.79 0.72
N PHE A 7 -5.45 -19.68 -0.01
CA PHE A 7 -5.56 -18.34 0.56
C PHE A 7 -6.99 -18.07 1.01
N GLU A 8 -7.13 -17.61 2.25
CA GLU A 8 -8.40 -17.21 2.85
C GLU A 8 -9.14 -16.17 1.97
N LYS A 9 -10.47 -16.17 2.09
CA LYS A 9 -11.36 -15.33 1.29
C LYS A 9 -12.30 -14.53 2.20
N PRO A 10 -12.48 -13.21 1.97
CA PRO A 10 -11.99 -12.42 0.83
C PRO A 10 -10.49 -12.11 0.83
N ASN A 11 -9.87 -12.00 2.02
CA ASN A 11 -8.48 -11.61 2.21
C ASN A 11 -7.74 -12.64 3.06
N ASP A 12 -6.47 -12.91 2.73
CA ASP A 12 -5.58 -13.75 3.55
C ASP A 12 -4.55 -12.85 4.23
N LYS A 13 -4.56 -12.83 5.57
CA LYS A 13 -3.67 -11.96 6.34
C LYS A 13 -2.19 -12.35 6.16
N ARG A 14 -1.89 -13.65 6.08
CA ARG A 14 -0.51 -14.16 5.92
C ARG A 14 0.07 -13.69 4.59
N ALA A 15 -0.73 -13.75 3.53
CA ALA A 15 -0.34 -13.27 2.20
C ALA A 15 -0.09 -11.75 2.20
N LEU A 16 -0.96 -10.97 2.83
CA LEU A 16 -0.83 -9.50 2.90
C LEU A 16 0.35 -9.07 3.77
N ASP A 17 0.56 -9.71 4.92
CA ASP A 17 1.72 -9.46 5.79
C ASP A 17 3.04 -9.79 5.08
N LEU A 18 3.09 -10.89 4.32
CA LEU A 18 4.24 -11.27 3.49
C LEU A 18 4.52 -10.22 2.38
N MET A 19 3.49 -9.76 1.67
CA MET A 19 3.61 -8.67 0.68
C MET A 19 4.14 -7.39 1.33
N ASN A 20 3.61 -7.02 2.50
CA ASN A 20 4.04 -5.85 3.27
C ASN A 20 5.51 -5.95 3.69
N ALA A 21 5.95 -7.13 4.15
CA ALA A 21 7.33 -7.36 4.57
C ALA A 21 8.31 -7.31 3.39
N ALA A 22 7.96 -7.92 2.25
CA ALA A 22 8.75 -7.84 1.02
C ALA A 22 8.84 -6.40 0.49
N ALA A 23 7.73 -5.64 0.49
CA ALA A 23 7.74 -4.23 0.08
C ALA A 23 8.53 -3.36 1.07
N LYS A 24 8.47 -3.63 2.38
CA LYS A 24 9.27 -2.95 3.40
C LYS A 24 10.77 -3.18 3.20
N ALA A 25 11.19 -4.39 2.83
CA ALA A 25 12.57 -4.68 2.48
C ALA A 25 13.03 -3.84 1.26
N VAL A 26 12.25 -3.82 0.17
CA VAL A 26 12.53 -2.97 -1.01
C VAL A 26 12.67 -1.49 -0.64
N VAL A 27 11.74 -0.95 0.15
CA VAL A 27 11.81 0.47 0.58
C VAL A 27 13.04 0.70 1.45
N THR A 28 13.45 -0.25 2.28
CA THR A 28 14.64 -0.16 3.13
C THR A 28 15.92 -0.15 2.29
N ASP A 29 16.06 -1.10 1.37
CA ASP A 29 17.25 -1.32 0.51
C ASP A 29 17.43 -0.23 -0.56
N LEU A 30 16.36 0.49 -0.91
CA LEU A 30 16.36 1.58 -1.88
C LEU A 30 16.00 2.93 -1.20
N PRO A 31 17.00 3.65 -0.62
CA PRO A 31 16.82 4.95 0.05
C PRO A 31 16.21 6.06 -0.81
N GLU A 32 16.12 5.87 -2.12
CA GLU A 32 15.51 6.79 -3.08
C GLU A 32 13.98 6.71 -3.10
N ILE A 33 13.37 5.62 -2.59
CA ILE A 33 11.90 5.49 -2.53
C ILE A 33 11.33 6.33 -1.38
N ALA A 34 10.49 7.32 -1.71
CA ALA A 34 9.82 8.19 -0.74
C ALA A 34 8.58 7.55 -0.10
N ILE A 35 7.73 6.92 -0.92
CA ILE A 35 6.51 6.21 -0.55
C ILE A 35 6.32 5.01 -1.47
N SER A 36 5.73 3.94 -0.94
CA SER A 36 5.19 2.80 -1.68
C SER A 36 3.75 2.53 -1.25
N TYR A 37 2.89 2.16 -2.20
CA TYR A 37 1.53 1.70 -1.97
C TYR A 37 1.38 0.32 -2.61
N GLY A 38 1.02 -0.70 -1.82
CA GLY A 38 1.06 -2.10 -2.26
C GLY A 38 -0.30 -2.64 -2.69
N VAL A 39 -0.50 -2.89 -3.99
CA VAL A 39 -1.58 -3.73 -4.56
C VAL A 39 -1.22 -4.21 -6.00
N SER A 40 -0.87 -5.48 -6.21
CA SER A 40 -0.52 -6.11 -7.52
C SER A 40 0.70 -5.53 -8.33
N ASP A 41 0.79 -5.62 -9.70
CA ASP A 41 2.05 -5.81 -10.52
C ASP A 41 2.05 -5.45 -12.09
N GLU A 42 3.21 -5.10 -12.79
CA GLU A 42 3.55 -5.16 -14.30
C GLU A 42 4.94 -4.54 -14.91
N TYR A 43 6.08 -5.25 -15.21
CA TYR A 43 7.57 -4.98 -15.51
C TYR A 43 8.37 -3.61 -15.79
N SER A 44 9.72 -3.54 -15.41
CA SER A 44 10.93 -2.88 -16.13
C SER A 44 12.15 -2.24 -15.33
N LYS A 45 13.43 -2.58 -15.62
CA LYS A 45 14.76 -2.02 -15.12
C LYS A 45 14.91 -1.39 -13.71
N LEU A 46 14.48 -0.14 -13.44
CA LEU A 46 14.37 0.35 -12.04
C LEU A 46 13.45 -0.58 -11.26
N VAL A 47 12.37 -0.94 -11.93
CA VAL A 47 11.43 -1.96 -11.50
C VAL A 47 11.95 -3.38 -11.67
N SER A 48 12.98 -3.68 -12.49
CA SER A 48 13.63 -5.01 -12.38
C SER A 48 14.40 -5.13 -11.05
N THR A 49 15.02 -4.06 -10.55
CA THR A 49 15.58 -4.05 -9.18
C THR A 49 14.48 -4.18 -8.14
N VAL A 50 13.41 -3.36 -8.20
CA VAL A 50 12.27 -3.47 -7.27
C VAL A 50 11.65 -4.88 -7.31
N VAL A 51 11.32 -5.42 -8.49
CA VAL A 51 10.70 -6.75 -8.66
C VAL A 51 11.63 -7.86 -8.24
N SER A 52 12.93 -7.82 -8.56
CA SER A 52 13.86 -8.87 -8.13
C SER A 52 14.09 -8.85 -6.62
N THR A 53 14.30 -7.67 -6.02
CA THR A 53 14.39 -7.53 -4.56
C THR A 53 13.08 -7.94 -3.88
N PHE A 54 11.93 -7.56 -4.43
CA PHE A 54 10.62 -7.95 -3.92
C PHE A 54 10.41 -9.47 -4.00
N THR A 55 10.64 -10.07 -5.17
CA THR A 55 10.48 -11.52 -5.40
C THR A 55 11.42 -12.31 -4.50
N ALA A 56 12.69 -11.88 -4.39
CA ALA A 56 13.66 -12.52 -3.51
C ALA A 56 13.22 -12.47 -2.04
N ASN A 57 12.75 -11.32 -1.54
CA ASN A 57 12.23 -11.20 -0.19
C ASN A 57 10.92 -11.99 0.01
N TYR A 58 10.02 -12.01 -0.98
CA TYR A 58 8.76 -12.77 -0.92
C TYR A 58 9.02 -14.28 -0.82
N VAL A 59 9.98 -14.80 -1.59
CA VAL A 59 10.39 -16.22 -1.51
C VAL A 59 11.15 -16.51 -0.21
N TYR A 60 12.06 -15.62 0.21
CA TYR A 60 12.85 -15.78 1.43
C TYR A 60 11.99 -15.77 2.70
N LEU A 61 11.02 -14.85 2.78
CA LEU A 61 10.12 -14.69 3.93
C LEU A 61 8.93 -15.66 3.90
N TRP A 62 8.71 -16.39 2.80
CA TRP A 62 7.54 -17.27 2.64
C TRP A 62 7.31 -18.19 3.85
N SER A 63 8.34 -18.91 4.29
CA SER A 63 8.27 -19.85 5.42
C SER A 63 8.04 -19.19 6.79
N THR A 64 8.21 -17.87 6.90
CA THR A 64 7.89 -17.11 8.11
C THR A 64 6.39 -16.84 8.23
N TYR A 65 5.67 -16.72 7.10
CA TYR A 65 4.23 -16.43 7.05
C TYR A 65 3.36 -17.65 6.69
N PHE A 66 3.93 -18.62 5.98
CA PHE A 66 3.31 -19.88 5.59
C PHE A 66 4.14 -21.05 6.16
N THR A 67 4.10 -21.20 7.48
CA THR A 67 4.83 -22.22 8.25
C THR A 67 4.57 -23.65 7.78
N ASP A 68 3.30 -23.97 7.54
CA ASP A 68 2.81 -25.32 7.26
C ASP A 68 2.59 -25.60 5.76
N THR A 69 2.88 -24.62 4.90
CA THR A 69 2.60 -24.71 3.46
C THR A 69 3.85 -24.35 2.64
N PRO A 70 4.83 -25.27 2.49
CA PRO A 70 6.08 -24.99 1.79
C PRO A 70 5.88 -24.55 0.34
N LEU A 71 6.68 -23.57 -0.08
CA LEU A 71 6.65 -23.07 -1.45
C LEU A 71 7.15 -24.15 -2.43
N SER A 72 6.40 -24.36 -3.50
CA SER A 72 6.69 -25.36 -4.54
C SER A 72 6.50 -24.79 -5.95
N PHE A 73 7.23 -25.32 -6.92
CA PHE A 73 7.24 -24.84 -8.30
C PHE A 73 5.83 -24.87 -8.97
N PRO A 74 5.49 -23.91 -9.87
CA PRO A 74 6.24 -22.70 -10.21
C PRO A 74 6.32 -21.73 -9.02
N LEU A 75 7.46 -21.05 -8.92
CA LEU A 75 7.68 -20.01 -7.90
C LEU A 75 6.81 -18.77 -8.20
N PRO A 76 6.52 -17.93 -7.20
CA PRO A 76 5.84 -16.66 -7.39
C PRO A 76 6.68 -15.77 -8.32
N THR A 77 6.06 -15.31 -9.39
CA THR A 77 6.62 -14.30 -10.29
C THR A 77 5.84 -13.02 -10.09
N PHE A 78 6.56 -11.92 -9.89
CA PHE A 78 5.99 -10.59 -9.87
C PHE A 78 6.41 -9.81 -11.10
N ASP A 79 5.61 -8.81 -11.36
CA ASP A 79 5.76 -7.86 -12.44
C ASP A 79 5.71 -6.46 -11.75
N GLY A 80 6.19 -5.35 -12.32
CA GLY A 80 6.01 -4.00 -11.74
C GLY A 80 6.31 -2.85 -12.72
N ARG A 81 5.43 -1.84 -12.89
CA ARG A 81 5.54 -0.81 -13.98
C ARG A 81 6.14 0.50 -13.53
N ALA A 82 6.83 1.15 -14.46
CA ALA A 82 7.25 2.55 -14.34
C ALA A 82 6.25 3.47 -15.04
N VAL A 83 5.73 4.46 -14.32
CA VAL A 83 4.89 5.54 -14.86
C VAL A 83 5.41 6.87 -14.33
N CYS A 84 5.58 7.86 -15.21
CA CYS A 84 6.04 9.19 -14.85
C CYS A 84 4.82 10.13 -14.68
N TYR A 85 4.75 10.82 -13.56
CA TYR A 85 3.74 11.86 -13.30
C TYR A 85 4.39 13.24 -13.41
N PRO A 86 3.89 14.15 -14.28
CA PRO A 86 4.52 15.45 -14.50
C PRO A 86 4.19 16.47 -13.41
N THR A 87 3.21 16.17 -12.53
CA THR A 87 2.83 17.02 -11.40
C THR A 87 2.56 16.16 -10.16
N VAL A 88 2.69 16.77 -8.98
CA VAL A 88 2.26 16.24 -7.69
C VAL A 88 0.76 15.92 -7.72
N GLN A 89 -0.06 16.74 -8.37
CA GLN A 89 -1.49 16.46 -8.49
C GLN A 89 -1.74 15.11 -9.19
N ASN A 90 -1.07 14.84 -10.32
CA ASN A 90 -1.26 13.56 -11.02
C ASN A 90 -0.76 12.34 -10.21
N LEU A 91 0.31 12.51 -9.42
CA LEU A 91 0.76 11.48 -8.49
C LEU A 91 -0.28 11.22 -7.38
N ARG A 92 -0.87 12.29 -6.82
CA ARG A 92 -1.92 12.20 -5.80
C ARG A 92 -3.21 11.61 -6.35
N ASP A 93 -3.61 11.98 -7.56
CA ASP A 93 -4.76 11.41 -8.27
C ASP A 93 -4.58 9.90 -8.49
N TYR A 94 -3.39 9.47 -8.94
CA TYR A 94 -3.07 8.06 -9.10
C TYR A 94 -3.14 7.28 -7.78
N MET A 95 -2.50 7.80 -6.72
CA MET A 95 -2.54 7.16 -5.39
C MET A 95 -3.97 7.08 -4.83
N SER A 96 -4.75 8.14 -5.01
CA SER A 96 -6.15 8.20 -4.60
C SER A 96 -7.02 7.21 -5.37
N TRP A 97 -6.82 7.10 -6.69
CA TRP A 97 -7.47 6.10 -7.53
C TRP A 97 -7.13 4.68 -7.08
N ARG A 98 -5.85 4.38 -6.79
CA ARG A 98 -5.45 3.05 -6.30
C ARG A 98 -6.07 2.70 -4.95
N GLN A 99 -6.21 3.65 -4.03
CA GLN A 99 -6.89 3.42 -2.75
C GLN A 99 -8.42 3.31 -2.89
N ALA A 100 -9.05 4.12 -3.76
CA ALA A 100 -10.48 3.99 -4.05
C ALA A 100 -10.81 2.62 -4.67
N ASP A 101 -9.99 2.15 -5.60
CA ASP A 101 -10.12 0.82 -6.22
C ASP A 101 -9.90 -0.31 -5.20
N CYS A 102 -8.96 -0.16 -4.26
CA CYS A 102 -8.82 -1.09 -3.12
C CYS A 102 -10.11 -1.17 -2.29
N HIS A 103 -10.70 -0.03 -1.92
CA HIS A 103 -11.95 0.01 -1.15
C HIS A 103 -13.12 -0.65 -1.90
N ILE A 104 -13.30 -0.33 -3.19
CA ILE A 104 -14.37 -0.86 -4.04
C ILE A 104 -14.24 -2.39 -4.17
N ASN A 105 -13.03 -2.87 -4.51
CA ASN A 105 -12.78 -4.30 -4.68
C ASN A 105 -12.90 -5.06 -3.36
N ASN A 106 -12.45 -4.51 -2.23
CA ASN A 106 -12.62 -5.15 -0.93
C ASN A 106 -14.11 -5.23 -0.53
N LEU A 107 -14.89 -4.17 -0.71
CA LEU A 107 -16.33 -4.20 -0.41
C LEU A 107 -17.07 -5.22 -1.29
N TYR A 108 -16.75 -5.27 -2.59
CA TYR A 108 -17.30 -6.29 -3.50
C TYR A 108 -16.92 -7.71 -3.06
N ASN A 109 -15.63 -7.97 -2.85
CA ASN A 109 -15.13 -9.29 -2.49
C ASN A 109 -15.67 -9.77 -1.15
N THR A 110 -15.77 -8.89 -0.14
CA THR A 110 -16.37 -9.23 1.16
C THR A 110 -17.85 -9.59 1.00
N ALA A 111 -18.63 -8.83 0.24
CA ALA A 111 -20.03 -9.19 -0.04
C ALA A 111 -20.13 -10.52 -0.80
N PHE A 112 -19.32 -10.70 -1.86
CA PHE A 112 -19.31 -11.88 -2.73
C PHE A 112 -18.97 -13.17 -1.95
N TRP A 113 -17.87 -13.16 -1.19
CA TRP A 113 -17.44 -14.34 -0.45
C TRP A 113 -18.34 -14.65 0.74
N LYS A 114 -19.01 -13.67 1.37
CA LYS A 114 -20.00 -13.96 2.41
C LYS A 114 -21.32 -14.50 1.84
N LEU A 115 -21.74 -14.08 0.65
CA LEU A 115 -22.85 -14.71 -0.08
C LEU A 115 -22.58 -16.20 -0.36
N ILE A 116 -21.34 -16.56 -0.70
CA ILE A 116 -20.96 -17.97 -0.92
C ILE A 116 -20.80 -18.72 0.42
N GLN A 117 -19.90 -18.27 1.29
CA GLN A 117 -19.50 -18.97 2.52
C GLN A 117 -20.63 -19.09 3.57
N LEU A 118 -21.47 -18.06 3.70
CA LEU A 118 -22.52 -17.97 4.72
C LEU A 118 -23.92 -17.99 4.13
N GLY A 119 -24.09 -17.49 2.90
CA GLY A 119 -25.37 -17.52 2.19
C GLY A 119 -25.63 -18.82 1.42
N GLY A 120 -24.59 -19.63 1.16
CA GLY A 120 -24.71 -20.90 0.43
C GLY A 120 -24.93 -20.75 -1.09
N LEU A 121 -24.71 -19.56 -1.65
CA LEU A 121 -24.83 -19.30 -3.09
C LEU A 121 -23.63 -19.87 -3.86
N ASP A 122 -23.84 -20.22 -5.13
CA ASP A 122 -22.72 -20.47 -6.04
C ASP A 122 -22.07 -19.16 -6.54
N ASN A 123 -20.92 -19.27 -7.22
CA ASN A 123 -20.19 -18.11 -7.75
C ASN A 123 -21.02 -17.24 -8.72
N LYS A 124 -21.85 -17.85 -9.58
CA LYS A 124 -22.67 -17.16 -10.59
C LYS A 124 -23.88 -16.49 -9.93
N GLU A 125 -24.47 -17.14 -8.93
CA GLU A 125 -25.56 -16.58 -8.14
C GLU A 125 -25.09 -15.38 -7.30
N ALA A 126 -23.91 -15.49 -6.68
CA ALA A 126 -23.29 -14.39 -5.94
C ALA A 126 -22.95 -13.20 -6.85
N GLU A 127 -22.36 -13.46 -8.03
CA GLU A 127 -22.08 -12.43 -9.05
C GLU A 127 -23.38 -11.76 -9.53
N LYS A 128 -24.39 -12.54 -9.90
CA LYS A 128 -25.71 -12.04 -10.32
C LYS A 128 -26.42 -11.25 -9.23
N THR A 129 -26.24 -11.61 -7.96
CA THR A 129 -26.80 -10.89 -6.81
C THR A 129 -26.14 -9.53 -6.60
N LEU A 130 -24.85 -9.40 -6.94
CA LEU A 130 -24.10 -8.14 -6.83
C LEU A 130 -24.10 -7.29 -8.11
N ALA A 131 -24.49 -7.86 -9.25
CA ALA A 131 -24.59 -7.15 -10.53
C ALA A 131 -25.52 -5.93 -10.43
N GLY A 132 -25.02 -4.77 -10.84
CA GLY A 132 -25.76 -3.49 -10.81
C GLY A 132 -25.91 -2.85 -9.42
N THR A 133 -25.50 -3.51 -8.34
CA THR A 133 -25.60 -2.96 -6.98
C THR A 133 -24.62 -1.82 -6.73
N LEU A 134 -25.01 -0.84 -5.93
CA LEU A 134 -24.17 0.27 -5.46
C LEU A 134 -23.36 -0.14 -4.21
N ALA A 135 -22.60 0.80 -3.63
CA ALA A 135 -21.85 0.56 -2.40
C ALA A 135 -22.77 0.44 -1.16
N ALA A 136 -23.86 1.23 -1.12
CA ALA A 136 -24.85 1.16 -0.05
C ALA A 136 -25.50 -0.23 0.03
N ASP A 137 -25.98 -0.76 -1.10
CA ASP A 137 -26.62 -2.06 -1.19
C ASP A 137 -25.70 -3.21 -0.72
N LYS A 138 -24.39 -3.15 -1.04
CA LYS A 138 -23.40 -4.14 -0.56
C LYS A 138 -23.23 -4.10 0.95
N ASN A 139 -23.21 -2.89 1.54
CA ASN A 139 -23.19 -2.72 2.99
C ASN A 139 -24.49 -3.23 3.63
N GLU A 140 -25.64 -2.98 3.01
CA GLU A 140 -26.93 -3.48 3.48
C GLU A 140 -27.01 -5.01 3.38
N ILE A 141 -26.51 -5.64 2.31
CA ILE A 141 -26.42 -7.11 2.19
C ILE A 141 -25.57 -7.70 3.31
N LEU A 142 -24.39 -7.13 3.57
CA LEU A 142 -23.49 -7.56 4.64
C LEU A 142 -24.14 -7.44 6.02
N PHE A 143 -24.79 -6.30 6.30
CA PHE A 143 -25.37 -6.03 7.60
C PHE A 143 -26.70 -6.78 7.83
N SER A 144 -27.62 -6.76 6.86
CA SER A 144 -28.95 -7.37 7.01
C SER A 144 -28.87 -8.89 7.10
N ARG A 145 -28.15 -9.54 6.18
CA ARG A 145 -28.10 -11.01 6.05
C ARG A 145 -27.07 -11.65 6.96
N PHE A 146 -25.89 -11.04 7.10
CA PHE A 146 -24.74 -11.66 7.78
C PHE A 146 -24.37 -10.98 9.11
N LYS A 147 -25.04 -9.88 9.48
CA LYS A 147 -24.72 -9.05 10.66
C LYS A 147 -23.28 -8.51 10.67
N ILE A 148 -22.67 -8.39 9.48
CA ILE A 148 -21.32 -7.86 9.29
C ILE A 148 -21.41 -6.35 9.03
N ASN A 149 -20.78 -5.55 9.90
CA ASN A 149 -20.55 -4.13 9.63
C ASN A 149 -19.20 -3.98 8.93
N TYR A 150 -19.21 -3.65 7.63
CA TYR A 150 -17.98 -3.48 6.84
C TYR A 150 -17.03 -2.43 7.42
N ASN A 151 -17.53 -1.42 8.14
CA ASN A 151 -16.68 -0.42 8.80
C ASN A 151 -15.81 -1.02 9.90
N ASN A 152 -16.15 -2.20 10.43
CA ASN A 152 -15.35 -2.92 11.43
C ASN A 152 -14.34 -3.90 10.81
N GLU A 153 -14.32 -4.07 9.48
CA GLU A 153 -13.24 -4.82 8.81
C GLU A 153 -11.89 -4.13 9.05
N PRO A 154 -10.77 -4.89 9.14
CA PRO A 154 -9.44 -4.32 9.33
C PRO A 154 -9.09 -3.21 8.33
N GLU A 155 -8.47 -2.13 8.82
CA GLU A 155 -8.05 -0.99 7.98
C GLU A 155 -7.18 -1.42 6.80
N MET A 156 -6.29 -2.41 7.00
CA MET A 156 -5.46 -3.01 5.94
C MET A 156 -6.28 -3.53 4.75
N PHE A 157 -7.46 -4.11 5.00
CA PHE A 157 -8.32 -4.64 3.93
C PHE A 157 -9.09 -3.50 3.22
N LYS A 158 -9.50 -2.47 3.96
CA LYS A 158 -10.32 -1.35 3.45
C LYS A 158 -9.51 -0.27 2.72
N LYS A 159 -8.23 -0.08 3.08
CA LYS A 159 -7.36 1.01 2.63
C LYS A 159 -6.06 0.54 1.95
N GLY A 160 -5.70 -0.73 2.11
CA GLY A 160 -4.41 -1.27 1.70
C GLY A 160 -3.28 -0.90 2.67
N SER A 161 -2.04 -1.01 2.18
CA SER A 161 -0.82 -0.70 2.95
C SER A 161 -0.02 0.41 2.29
N ILE A 162 0.31 1.44 3.07
CA ILE A 162 1.30 2.45 2.70
C ILE A 162 2.61 2.19 3.44
N ILE A 163 3.72 2.36 2.75
CA ILE A 163 5.06 2.14 3.30
C ILE A 163 5.91 3.37 2.99
N PHE A 164 6.40 4.03 4.04
CA PHE A 164 7.16 5.26 3.91
C PHE A 164 8.21 5.38 5.02
N ARG A 165 9.08 6.38 4.87
CA ARG A 165 10.11 6.73 5.86
C ARG A 165 9.52 7.65 6.91
N ASP A 166 9.60 7.22 8.16
CA ASP A 166 9.03 7.89 9.32
C ASP A 166 9.92 9.04 9.80
N TYR A 167 9.32 10.21 9.92
CA TYR A 167 9.91 11.48 10.33
C TYR A 167 8.89 12.24 11.19
N GLU A 168 9.35 13.22 11.96
CA GLU A 168 8.47 14.06 12.79
C GLU A 168 7.40 14.74 11.92
N LEU A 169 6.13 14.44 12.19
CA LEU A 169 4.97 15.06 11.51
C LEU A 169 5.01 16.59 11.68
N VAL A 170 4.55 17.30 10.64
CA VAL A 170 4.55 18.77 10.62
C VAL A 170 3.10 19.30 10.64
N GLU A 171 2.91 20.49 11.21
CA GLU A 171 1.60 21.15 11.25
C GLU A 171 1.08 21.47 9.83
N PRO A 172 -0.18 21.13 9.49
CA PRO A 172 -0.77 21.43 8.19
C PRO A 172 -0.68 22.93 7.82
N GLY A 173 -0.42 23.22 6.55
CA GLY A 173 -0.32 24.60 6.04
C GLY A 173 0.99 25.36 6.37
N SER A 174 1.91 24.77 7.14
CA SER A 174 3.24 25.37 7.40
C SER A 174 4.20 25.30 6.21
N HIS A 175 3.91 24.46 5.21
CA HIS A 175 4.69 24.26 4.00
C HIS A 175 3.78 24.09 2.78
N ASN A 176 4.26 24.47 1.59
CA ASN A 176 3.61 24.17 0.31
C ASN A 176 4.60 23.44 -0.62
N GLU A 177 5.02 22.24 -0.20
CA GLU A 177 5.96 21.43 -0.99
C GLU A 177 5.35 20.92 -2.31
N ALA A 178 4.01 20.86 -2.43
CA ALA A 178 3.35 20.51 -3.68
C ALA A 178 3.63 21.57 -4.76
N ALA A 179 3.34 22.85 -4.49
CA ALA A 179 3.66 23.93 -5.41
C ALA A 179 5.17 24.11 -5.63
N ALA A 180 5.99 23.84 -4.60
CA ALA A 180 7.45 23.90 -4.74
C ALA A 180 8.02 22.77 -5.63
N ALA A 181 7.41 21.58 -5.61
CA ALA A 181 7.77 20.47 -6.49
C ALA A 181 7.29 20.72 -7.93
N ASP A 182 6.05 21.19 -8.12
CA ASP A 182 5.48 21.46 -9.44
C ASP A 182 6.13 22.68 -10.14
N ALA A 183 6.69 23.63 -9.38
CA ALA A 183 7.46 24.76 -9.91
C ALA A 183 8.88 24.39 -10.40
N LEU A 184 9.37 23.19 -10.07
CA LEU A 184 10.71 22.72 -10.48
C LEU A 184 10.64 22.04 -11.85
N ALA A 185 10.83 22.83 -12.91
CA ALA A 185 10.95 22.33 -14.28
C ALA A 185 12.12 21.35 -14.49
N GLU A 186 13.17 21.45 -13.65
CA GLU A 186 14.24 20.45 -13.55
C GLU A 186 14.53 20.11 -12.08
N PRO A 187 15.02 18.89 -11.76
CA PRO A 187 15.41 18.53 -10.40
C PRO A 187 16.48 19.47 -9.86
N ALA A 188 16.24 20.07 -8.70
CA ALA A 188 17.21 20.97 -8.07
C ALA A 188 18.58 20.28 -7.87
N VAL A 189 19.61 20.77 -8.57
CA VAL A 189 20.96 20.17 -8.57
C VAL A 189 21.61 20.35 -7.19
N GLN A 190 21.42 19.36 -6.33
CA GLN A 190 22.08 19.30 -5.03
C GLN A 190 23.58 19.05 -5.20
N SER A 191 24.40 19.63 -4.31
CA SER A 191 25.82 19.26 -4.24
C SER A 191 25.96 17.78 -3.90
N LYS A 192 26.99 17.11 -4.44
CA LYS A 192 27.24 15.67 -4.18
C LYS A 192 27.26 15.36 -2.68
N SER A 193 27.88 16.24 -1.88
CA SER A 193 27.92 16.11 -0.41
C SER A 193 26.53 16.18 0.24
N GLN A 194 25.64 17.04 -0.25
CA GLN A 194 24.27 17.13 0.28
C GLN A 194 23.44 15.89 -0.12
N ALA A 195 23.53 15.46 -1.37
CA ALA A 195 22.85 14.24 -1.84
C ALA A 195 23.30 12.98 -1.07
N GLU A 196 24.60 12.85 -0.77
CA GLU A 196 25.13 11.77 0.08
C GLU A 196 24.65 11.86 1.53
N LYS A 197 24.60 13.06 2.12
CA LYS A 197 24.06 13.27 3.48
C LYS A 197 22.59 12.87 3.55
N ASP A 198 21.79 13.29 2.58
CA ASP A 198 20.36 12.97 2.56
C ASP A 198 20.10 11.50 2.23
N LYS A 199 20.91 10.86 1.38
CA LYS A 199 20.90 9.38 1.21
C LYS A 199 21.22 8.67 2.52
N LYS A 200 22.26 9.10 3.25
CA LYS A 200 22.61 8.54 4.58
C LYS A 200 21.51 8.77 5.63
N ARG A 201 20.77 9.88 5.56
CA ARG A 201 19.59 10.14 6.43
C ARG A 201 18.41 9.24 6.06
N ARG A 202 18.09 9.07 4.78
CA ARG A 202 17.02 8.16 4.30
C ARG A 202 17.34 6.69 4.61
N ALA A 203 18.60 6.27 4.53
CA ALA A 203 19.03 4.92 4.90
C ALA A 203 18.95 4.62 6.42
N LYS A 204 18.92 5.65 7.29
CA LYS A 204 18.80 5.52 8.75
C LYS A 204 17.38 5.73 9.28
N ALA A 205 16.43 6.15 8.44
CA ALA A 205 15.06 6.40 8.86
C ALA A 205 14.31 5.07 9.11
N LYS A 206 13.46 5.05 10.14
CA LYS A 206 12.52 3.96 10.42
C LYS A 206 11.57 3.83 9.21
N VAL A 207 11.45 2.65 8.63
CA VAL A 207 10.45 2.36 7.59
C VAL A 207 9.22 1.75 8.27
N VAL A 208 8.08 2.42 8.14
CA VAL A 208 6.79 2.02 8.73
C VAL A 208 5.86 1.45 7.67
N VAL A 209 4.91 0.64 8.12
CA VAL A 209 3.79 0.12 7.31
C VAL A 209 2.53 0.56 8.01
N GLU A 210 1.70 1.34 7.33
CA GLU A 210 0.52 1.99 7.91
C GLU A 210 -0.72 1.77 7.03
N HIS A 211 -1.91 2.00 7.59
CA HIS A 211 -3.19 1.78 6.91
C HIS A 211 -4.07 3.04 6.94
N LEU A 212 -3.54 4.14 6.38
CA LEU A 212 -4.15 5.47 6.44
C LEU A 212 -4.93 5.83 5.16
N ASP A 213 -5.84 6.80 5.28
CA ASP A 213 -6.46 7.49 4.14
C ASP A 213 -5.39 8.39 3.49
N ILE A 214 -5.12 8.20 2.20
CA ILE A 214 -4.17 9.00 1.41
C ILE A 214 -4.86 9.84 0.33
N ILE A 215 -6.19 9.84 0.29
CA ILE A 215 -6.98 10.67 -0.62
C ILE A 215 -7.00 12.11 -0.10
N ARG A 216 -7.16 12.29 1.21
CA ARG A 216 -7.24 13.60 1.88
C ARG A 216 -5.89 14.30 2.00
N ASP A 217 -5.90 15.63 1.96
CA ASP A 217 -4.72 16.49 2.12
C ASP A 217 -3.97 16.27 3.43
N GLU A 218 -4.68 15.98 4.53
CA GLU A 218 -4.10 15.77 5.87
C GLU A 218 -2.95 14.75 5.89
N PHE A 219 -3.01 13.70 5.05
CA PHE A 219 -1.93 12.73 4.96
C PHE A 219 -0.62 13.33 4.41
N TRP A 220 -0.75 14.14 3.37
CA TRP A 220 0.34 14.76 2.60
C TRP A 220 0.91 15.97 3.32
N ASP A 221 0.05 16.84 3.85
CA ASP A 221 0.42 18.07 4.56
C ASP A 221 1.23 17.78 5.82
N LYS A 222 0.87 16.71 6.55
CA LYS A 222 1.62 16.26 7.73
C LYS A 222 2.95 15.57 7.38
N ARG A 223 3.19 15.23 6.10
CA ARG A 223 4.34 14.44 5.61
C ARG A 223 5.06 15.08 4.41
N PRO A 224 5.51 16.35 4.51
CA PRO A 224 6.09 17.11 3.38
C PRO A 224 7.35 16.47 2.75
N TRP A 225 8.03 15.58 3.45
CA TRP A 225 9.17 14.81 2.90
C TRP A 225 8.80 13.85 1.77
N ILE A 226 7.53 13.41 1.70
CA ILE A 226 7.06 12.50 0.65
C ILE A 226 7.08 13.19 -0.72
N LEU A 227 6.62 14.45 -0.77
CA LEU A 227 6.54 15.25 -1.99
C LEU A 227 7.86 15.94 -2.33
N SER A 228 8.57 16.46 -1.31
CA SER A 228 9.81 17.20 -1.52
C SER A 228 11.05 16.33 -1.78
N GLY A 229 10.98 15.02 -1.51
CA GLY A 229 12.12 14.09 -1.56
C GLY A 229 13.23 14.34 -0.51
N LYS A 230 13.08 15.39 0.31
CA LYS A 230 14.04 15.81 1.34
C LYS A 230 13.73 15.08 2.65
N PRO A 231 14.69 14.40 3.29
CA PRO A 231 14.44 13.71 4.55
C PRO A 231 14.08 14.71 5.67
N GLY A 232 13.05 14.38 6.46
CA GLY A 232 12.60 15.17 7.60
C GLY A 232 13.51 15.05 8.83
N ARG A 233 13.04 15.56 9.97
CA ARG A 233 13.65 15.29 11.28
C ARG A 233 13.28 13.86 11.70
N PRO A 234 14.19 13.05 12.26
CA PRO A 234 13.85 11.70 12.72
C PRO A 234 12.66 11.73 13.68
N ALA A 235 11.69 10.84 13.51
CA ALA A 235 10.57 10.69 14.45
C ALA A 235 11.11 10.36 15.85
N ASN A 236 10.61 11.06 16.86
CA ASN A 236 11.10 10.93 18.23
C ASN A 236 10.30 9.82 18.95
N PRO A 237 10.91 8.70 19.41
CA PRO A 237 10.17 7.54 19.93
C PRO A 237 9.28 7.82 21.15
N SER A 238 9.51 8.94 21.84
CA SER A 238 8.88 9.29 23.11
C SER A 238 7.44 9.79 23.01
N LYS A 239 6.89 10.01 21.80
CA LYS A 239 5.53 10.59 21.60
C LYS A 239 4.45 9.57 21.21
N GLU A 240 4.78 8.32 20.90
CA GLU A 240 3.83 7.31 20.38
C GLU A 240 2.90 6.67 21.46
N ILE A 241 2.93 7.11 22.73
CA ILE A 241 2.23 6.43 23.86
C ILE A 241 0.97 7.20 24.35
N GLN A 242 0.57 8.31 23.70
CA GLN A 242 -0.60 9.10 24.15
C GLN A 242 -1.52 9.58 23.01
N THR A 243 -2.24 8.63 22.39
CA THR A 243 -3.59 8.82 21.80
C THR A 243 -4.29 7.47 21.71
#